data_AF-A0A0G4NEQ3-F1
#
_entry.id   AF-A0A0G4NEQ3-F1
#
_cell.length_a   1.000
_cell.length_b   1.000
_cell.length_c   1.000
_cell.angle_alpha   90.00
_cell.angle_beta   90.00
_cell.angle_gamma   90.00
#
_symmetry.space_group_name_H-M   'P 1'
#
loop_
_entity.id
_entity.type
_entity.pdbx_description
1 polymer ?
#
loop_
_entity_poly.entity_id
_entity_poly.type
_entity_poly.pdbx_seq_one_letter_code
_entity_poly.pdbx_strand_id
1 'polypeptide(L)'
;MAKSNEKGPDDGHVSGQSNQPLTLPAHSLSLQQVVDELKASHVDGLTAADAASRLQTYGKNELGEAESVSPVKIIIAQVANAMTMVLILAMAVSYGIGSYIEGAVVTFVI
;
A
#
# COMPACT_ATOMS: atom_id res chain seq x y z
N MET A 1 -12.41 -20.96 15.60
CA MET A 1 -11.02 -20.66 15.19
C MET A 1 -10.89 -19.16 15.07
N ALA A 2 -10.41 -18.51 16.14
CA ALA A 2 -10.17 -17.07 16.14
C ALA A 2 -8.88 -16.79 15.37
N LYS A 3 -8.94 -15.94 14.35
CA LYS A 3 -7.74 -15.42 13.68
C LYS A 3 -7.00 -14.55 14.69
N SER A 4 -5.77 -14.94 15.02
CA SER A 4 -4.81 -14.13 15.75
C SER A 4 -4.69 -12.79 15.03
N ASN A 5 -5.05 -11.72 15.72
CA ASN A 5 -4.86 -10.36 15.26
C ASN A 5 -3.35 -10.06 15.38
N GLU A 6 -2.57 -10.45 14.37
CA GLU A 6 -1.19 -9.99 14.22
C GLU A 6 -1.26 -8.49 13.92
N LYS A 7 -0.97 -7.71 14.96
CA LYS A 7 -0.85 -6.26 14.92
C LYS A 7 0.16 -5.90 13.83
N GLY A 8 -0.30 -5.25 12.77
CA GLY A 8 0.57 -4.85 11.66
C GLY A 8 1.66 -3.90 12.17
N PRO A 9 2.83 -3.84 11.51
CA PRO A 9 3.91 -2.92 11.89
C PRO A 9 3.50 -1.44 11.87
N ASP A 10 2.31 -1.12 11.34
CA ASP A 10 1.82 0.23 11.09
C ASP A 10 0.85 0.78 12.16
N ASP A 11 0.45 -0.02 13.16
CA ASP A 11 -0.58 0.35 14.15
C ASP A 11 -0.16 1.44 15.18
N GLY A 12 1.00 2.08 14.97
CA GLY A 12 1.51 3.17 15.81
C GLY A 12 2.24 4.28 15.05
N HIS A 13 2.28 4.24 13.72
CA HIS A 13 2.99 5.24 12.94
C HIS A 13 2.14 6.50 12.77
N VAL A 14 2.58 7.61 13.36
CA VAL A 14 2.00 8.94 13.12
C VAL A 14 2.76 9.60 11.97
N SER A 15 2.09 9.82 10.85
CA SER A 15 2.68 10.47 9.67
C SER A 15 3.34 11.81 10.04
N GLY A 16 4.63 11.95 9.71
CA GLY A 16 5.43 13.14 10.01
C GLY A 16 6.31 13.03 11.26
N GLN A 17 6.27 11.90 11.99
CA GLN A 17 7.19 11.61 13.08
C GLN A 17 8.34 10.72 12.62
N SER A 18 9.54 10.93 13.16
CA SER A 18 10.68 10.04 12.98
C SER A 18 10.48 8.72 13.73
N ASN A 19 11.08 7.63 13.26
CA ASN A 19 11.05 6.31 13.96
C ASN A 19 11.50 6.39 15.42
N GLN A 20 12.35 7.36 15.76
CA GLN A 20 12.67 7.74 17.14
C GLN A 20 12.33 9.21 17.33
N PRO A 21 11.48 9.57 18.30
CA PRO A 21 11.08 10.95 18.53
C PRO A 21 12.27 11.77 19.06
N LEU A 22 12.51 12.91 18.40
CA LEU A 22 13.37 13.98 18.91
C LEU A 22 12.64 14.79 19.99
N THR A 23 13.37 15.65 20.71
CA THR A 23 12.77 16.51 21.77
C THR A 23 11.65 17.41 21.22
N LEU A 24 11.82 17.91 19.99
CA LEU A 24 10.86 18.71 19.23
C LEU A 24 10.90 18.26 17.76
N PRO A 25 9.91 18.62 16.92
CA PRO A 25 10.01 18.39 15.49
C PRO A 25 11.34 18.89 14.93
N ALA A 26 11.99 18.14 14.05
CA ALA A 26 13.33 18.46 13.57
C ALA A 26 13.44 19.87 12.97
N HIS A 27 12.36 20.36 12.34
CA HIS A 27 12.29 21.71 11.76
C HIS A 27 12.18 22.84 12.80
N SER A 28 11.91 22.51 14.06
CA SER A 28 11.81 23.45 15.18
C SER A 28 13.06 23.48 16.05
N LEU A 29 14.04 22.61 15.78
CA LEU A 29 15.32 22.55 16.47
C LEU A 29 16.39 23.34 15.71
N SER A 30 17.37 23.88 16.45
CA SER A 30 18.57 24.44 15.82
C SER A 30 19.45 23.35 15.24
N LEU A 31 20.29 23.71 14.27
CA LEU A 31 21.21 22.77 13.63
C LEU A 31 22.07 21.99 14.64
N GLN A 32 22.62 22.67 15.65
CA GLN A 32 23.44 22.03 16.68
C GLN A 32 22.66 20.96 17.44
N GLN A 33 21.43 21.28 17.85
CA GLN A 33 20.56 20.37 18.59
C GLN A 33 20.20 19.14 17.75
N VAL A 34 19.90 19.31 16.47
CA VAL A 34 19.61 18.19 15.57
C VAL A 34 20.84 17.28 15.41
N VAL A 35 22.03 17.86 15.23
CA VAL A 35 23.28 17.10 15.06
C VAL A 35 23.63 16.31 16.34
N ASP A 36 23.45 16.93 17.51
CA ASP A 36 23.69 16.29 18.81
C ASP A 36 22.68 15.17 19.09
N GLU A 37 21.38 15.43 18.88
CA GLU A 37 20.34 14.42 19.08
C GLU A 37 20.46 13.24 18.10
N LEU A 38 20.81 13.52 16.84
CA LEU A 38 21.06 12.48 15.83
C LEU A 38 22.43 11.80 15.99
N LYS A 39 23.28 12.26 16.91
CA LYS A 39 24.66 11.78 17.12
C LYS A 39 25.42 11.63 15.80
N ALA A 40 25.37 12.67 14.97
CA ALA A 40 26.02 12.71 13.67
C ALA A 40 27.09 13.82 13.63
N SER A 41 28.00 13.78 12.66
CA SER A 41 28.89 14.91 12.38
C SER A 41 28.20 15.87 11.42
N HIS A 42 28.25 17.17 11.70
CA HIS A 42 27.76 18.19 10.77
C HIS A 42 28.62 18.29 9.50
N VAL A 43 29.90 17.93 9.58
CA VAL A 43 30.86 18.06 8.46
C VAL A 43 31.00 16.75 7.70
N ASP A 44 31.21 15.65 8.42
CA ASP A 44 31.55 14.35 7.84
C ASP A 44 30.35 13.40 7.75
N GLY A 45 29.21 13.76 8.37
CA GLY A 45 28.01 12.94 8.40
C GLY A 45 28.13 11.73 9.33
N LEU A 46 27.67 10.57 8.84
CA LEU A 46 27.63 9.30 9.57
C LEU A 46 28.80 8.40 9.15
N THR A 47 29.34 7.65 10.10
CA THR A 47 30.30 6.59 9.78
C THR A 47 29.60 5.45 9.05
N ALA A 48 30.34 4.69 8.23
CA ALA A 48 29.79 3.52 7.54
C ALA A 48 29.22 2.47 8.51
N ALA A 49 29.84 2.33 9.69
CA ALA A 49 29.37 1.42 10.73
C ALA A 49 28.04 1.90 11.34
N ASP A 50 27.92 3.19 11.67
CA ASP A 50 26.68 3.76 12.18
C ASP A 50 25.56 3.71 11.14
N ALA A 51 25.88 4.01 9.88
CA ALA A 51 24.91 3.92 8.79
C ALA A 51 24.39 2.48 8.62
N ALA A 52 25.26 1.47 8.68
CA ALA A 52 24.87 0.07 8.61
C ALA A 52 23.99 -0.37 9.81
N SER A 53 24.35 0.07 11.03
CA SER A 53 23.55 -0.19 12.23
C SER A 53 22.17 0.48 12.17
N ARG A 54 22.10 1.70 11.65
CA ARG A 54 20.84 2.45 11.46
C ARG A 54 19.96 1.81 10.40
N LEU A 55 20.55 1.32 9.31
CA LEU A 55 19.80 0.61 8.27
C LEU A 55 19.12 -0.65 8.81
N GLN A 56 19.78 -1.38 9.72
CA GLN A 56 19.17 -2.54 10.38
C GLN A 56 18.08 -2.15 11.38
N THR A 57 18.18 -0.98 12.00
CA THR A 57 17.25 -0.52 13.04
C THR A 57 16.00 0.16 12.46
N TYR A 58 16.18 1.01 11.44
CA TYR A 58 15.12 1.81 10.84
C TYR A 58 14.58 1.23 9.54
N GLY A 59 15.29 0.27 8.95
CA GLY A 59 14.98 -0.25 7.63
C GLY A 59 15.43 0.70 6.51
N LYS A 60 15.10 0.30 5.27
CA LYS A 60 15.38 1.13 4.09
C LYS A 60 14.43 2.32 4.07
N ASN A 61 14.93 3.46 3.60
CA ASN A 61 14.11 4.64 3.34
C ASN A 61 13.35 4.47 2.00
N GLU A 62 12.46 3.49 1.96
CA GLU A 62 11.61 3.18 0.82
C GLU A 62 10.17 3.19 1.33
N LEU A 63 9.30 3.90 0.61
CA LEU A 63 7.86 3.70 0.76
C LEU A 63 7.63 2.29 0.22
N GLY A 64 7.38 1.32 1.10
CA GLY A 64 7.31 -0.10 0.76
C GLY A 64 6.47 -0.35 -0.50
N GLU A 65 6.68 -1.50 -1.15
CA GLU A 65 5.89 -1.84 -2.32
C GLU A 65 4.40 -1.81 -1.99
N ALA A 66 3.66 -0.94 -2.67
CA ALA A 66 2.22 -0.98 -2.65
C ALA A 66 1.80 -2.38 -3.10
N GLU A 67 0.90 -3.02 -2.35
CA GLU A 67 0.43 -4.38 -2.64
C GLU A 67 0.11 -4.49 -4.14
N SER A 68 0.87 -5.32 -4.85
CA SER A 68 0.71 -5.47 -6.28
C SER A 68 -0.71 -5.99 -6.56
N VAL A 69 -1.50 -5.20 -7.29
CA VAL A 69 -2.85 -5.62 -7.65
C VAL A 69 -2.78 -6.80 -8.61
N SER A 70 -3.32 -7.95 -8.19
CA SER A 70 -3.38 -9.14 -9.05
C SER A 70 -4.39 -8.91 -10.20
N PRO A 71 -4.00 -9.05 -11.48
CA PRO A 71 -4.91 -8.88 -12.62
C PRO A 71 -6.16 -9.77 -12.51
N VAL A 72 -5.99 -10.99 -11.98
CA VAL A 72 -7.10 -11.93 -11.75
C VAL A 72 -8.07 -11.40 -10.69
N LYS A 73 -7.56 -10.79 -9.62
CA LYS A 73 -8.39 -10.17 -8.56
C LYS A 73 -9.21 -9.01 -9.12
N ILE A 74 -8.65 -8.25 -10.05
CA ILE A 74 -9.35 -7.13 -10.72
C ILE A 74 -10.48 -7.65 -11.61
N ILE A 75 -10.22 -8.67 -12.43
CA ILE A 75 -11.24 -9.27 -13.31
C ILE A 75 -12.40 -9.86 -12.48
N ILE A 76 -12.09 -10.59 -11.41
CA ILE A 76 -13.13 -11.15 -10.52
C ILE A 76 -13.95 -10.03 -9.88
N ALA A 77 -13.31 -8.95 -9.41
CA ALA A 77 -14.01 -7.82 -8.82
C ALA A 77 -14.96 -7.13 -9.83
N GLN A 78 -14.55 -7.03 -11.10
CA GLN A 78 -15.36 -6.44 -12.17
C GLN A 78 -16.60 -7.30 -12.52
N VAL A 79 -16.44 -8.63 -12.56
CA VAL A 79 -17.54 -9.58 -12.79
C VAL A 79 -18.48 -9.65 -11.58
N ALA A 80 -17.95 -9.54 -10.37
CA ALA A 80 -18.72 -9.55 -9.13
C ALA A 80 -19.51 -8.24 -8.88
N ASN A 81 -19.33 -7.22 -9.72
CA ASN A 81 -20.13 -6.00 -9.67
C ASN A 81 -21.60 -6.31 -9.97
N ALA A 82 -22.50 -5.72 -9.17
CA ALA A 82 -23.94 -5.96 -9.27
C ALA A 82 -24.52 -5.65 -10.66
N MET A 83 -24.08 -4.54 -11.28
CA MET A 83 -24.54 -4.21 -12.64
C MET A 83 -24.06 -5.24 -13.67
N THR A 84 -22.81 -5.69 -13.59
CA THR A 84 -22.25 -6.73 -14.46
C THR A 84 -23.01 -8.05 -14.32
N MET A 85 -23.40 -8.41 -13.09
CA MET A 85 -24.18 -9.64 -12.83
C MET A 85 -25.54 -9.62 -13.53
N VAL A 86 -26.23 -8.47 -13.55
CA VAL A 86 -27.50 -8.31 -14.27
C VAL A 86 -27.30 -8.49 -15.77
N LEU A 87 -26.22 -7.93 -16.33
CA LEU A 87 -25.90 -8.09 -17.75
C LEU A 87 -25.54 -9.53 -18.10
N ILE A 88 -24.83 -10.26 -17.23
CA ILE A 88 -24.55 -11.69 -17.40
C ILE A 88 -25.85 -12.50 -17.40
N LEU A 89 -26.79 -12.20 -16.52
CA LEU A 89 -28.11 -12.86 -16.51
C LEU A 89 -28.90 -12.56 -17.78
N ALA A 90 -28.92 -11.30 -18.23
CA ALA A 90 -29.58 -10.91 -19.48
C ALA A 90 -28.96 -11.62 -20.70
N MET A 91 -27.62 -11.70 -20.75
CA MET A 91 -26.88 -12.46 -21.75
C MET A 91 -27.27 -13.94 -21.74
N ALA A 92 -27.31 -14.57 -20.56
CA ALA A 92 -27.68 -15.98 -20.42
C ALA A 92 -29.11 -16.26 -20.88
N VAL A 93 -30.07 -15.38 -20.53
CA VAL A 93 -31.45 -15.46 -21.00
C VAL A 93 -31.52 -15.30 -22.52
N SER A 94 -30.81 -14.33 -23.09
CA SER A 94 -30.79 -14.06 -24.53
C SER A 94 -30.30 -15.28 -25.33
N TYR A 95 -29.20 -15.92 -24.91
CA TYR A 95 -28.75 -17.16 -25.51
C TYR A 95 -29.71 -18.34 -25.25
N GLY A 96 -30.33 -18.40 -24.06
CA GLY A 96 -31.30 -19.43 -23.70
C GLY A 96 -32.56 -19.42 -24.58
N ILE A 97 -32.98 -18.25 -25.06
CA ILE A 97 -34.12 -18.11 -25.99
C ILE A 97 -33.69 -18.16 -27.47
N GLY A 98 -32.41 -18.36 -27.77
CA GLY A 98 -31.88 -18.41 -29.14
C GLY A 98 -31.67 -17.05 -29.81
N SER A 99 -31.69 -15.95 -29.05
CA SER A 99 -31.42 -14.60 -29.55
C SER A 99 -29.91 -14.33 -29.60
N TYR A 100 -29.21 -15.00 -30.51
CA TYR A 100 -27.75 -14.95 -30.56
C TYR A 100 -27.18 -13.56 -30.86
N ILE A 101 -27.90 -12.72 -31.62
CA ILE A 101 -27.45 -11.37 -31.97
C ILE A 101 -27.47 -10.45 -30.75
N GLU A 102 -28.57 -10.46 -29.98
CA GLU A 102 -28.67 -9.67 -28.75
C GLU A 102 -27.66 -10.16 -27.71
N GLY A 103 -27.52 -11.48 -27.54
CA GLY A 103 -26.53 -12.09 -26.65
C GLY A 103 -25.10 -11.68 -27.03
N ALA A 104 -24.76 -11.68 -28.32
CA ALA A 104 -23.43 -11.29 -28.79
C ALA A 104 -23.10 -9.83 -28.52
N VAL A 105 -24.08 -8.92 -28.67
CA VAL A 105 -23.90 -7.49 -28.33
C VAL A 105 -23.61 -7.33 -26.85
N VAL A 106 -24.33 -8.05 -25.98
CA VAL A 106 -24.09 -8.00 -24.53
C VAL A 106 -22.72 -8.59 -24.17
N THR A 107 -22.31 -9.70 -24.80
CA THR A 107 -20.97 -10.29 -24.61
C THR A 107 -19.84 -9.35 -25.02
N PHE A 108 -20.01 -8.50 -26.03
CA PHE A 108 -18.97 -7.55 -26.46
C PHE A 108 -18.77 -6.38 -25.49
N VAL A 109 -19.83 -5.99 -24.78
CA VAL A 109 -19.81 -4.83 -23.87
C VAL A 109 -19.20 -5.16 -22.50
N ILE A 110 -19.42 -6.38 -22.01
CA ILE A 110 -18.93 -6.86 -20.71
C ILE A 110 -17.49 -7.34 -20.83
#